data_AF-A0A0G9L8K0-F1
#
_entry.id   AF-A0A0G9L8K0-F1
#
_cell.length_a   1.000
_cell.length_b   1.000
_cell.length_c   1.000
_cell.angle_alpha   90.00
_cell.angle_beta   90.00
_cell.angle_gamma   90.00
#
_symmetry.space_group_name_H-M   'P 1'
#
loop_
_entity.id
_entity.type
_entity.pdbx_description
1 polymer ?
#
loop_
_entity_poly.entity_id
_entity_poly.type
_entity_poly.pdbx_seq_one_letter_code
_entity_poly.pdbx_strand_id
1 'polypeptide(L)'
;MDRKLIEKIIGKKSYVNLNDEIYSLREITGIMRQNIQNNITFTDDFITKINVKALKSKIIIDEIVNGIENDSFIPGYANSKSYLLNYLRNFNSSLEGIIKFTNPFNYDELLKYTNSLIDLILLF
;
A
#
# COMPACT_ATOMS: atom_id res chain seq x y z
N MET A 1 -2.43 3.86 14.23
CA MET A 1 -2.75 5.31 14.40
C MET A 1 -4.26 5.45 14.57
N ASP A 2 -4.79 6.44 15.28
CA ASP A 2 -6.26 6.54 15.47
C ASP A 2 -6.96 6.75 14.11
N ARG A 3 -7.89 5.85 13.76
CA ARG A 3 -8.64 5.89 12.48
C ARG A 3 -9.41 7.20 12.30
N LYS A 4 -10.01 7.73 13.36
CA LYS A 4 -10.71 9.03 13.33
C LYS A 4 -9.73 10.18 13.09
N LEU A 5 -8.50 10.07 13.58
CA LEU A 5 -7.47 11.07 13.31
C LEU A 5 -7.03 11.02 11.84
N ILE A 6 -6.85 9.81 11.27
CA ILE A 6 -6.55 9.66 9.84
C ILE A 6 -7.67 10.31 9.01
N GLU A 7 -8.93 9.94 9.28
CA GLU A 7 -10.09 10.49 8.58
C GLU A 7 -10.16 12.02 8.65
N LYS A 8 -9.84 12.61 9.81
CA LYS A 8 -9.73 14.07 9.95
C LYS A 8 -8.60 14.64 9.10
N ILE A 9 -7.44 13.98 9.03
CA ILE A 9 -6.28 14.51 8.31
C ILE A 9 -6.50 14.50 6.79
N ILE A 10 -7.01 13.41 6.22
CA ILE A 10 -7.12 13.24 4.75
C ILE A 10 -8.54 13.42 4.21
N GLY A 11 -9.52 13.61 5.10
CA GLY A 11 -10.93 13.70 4.77
C GLY A 11 -11.58 12.33 4.54
N LYS A 12 -12.91 12.30 4.69
CA LYS A 12 -13.71 11.06 4.62
C LYS A 12 -13.54 10.29 3.32
N LYS A 13 -13.57 10.99 2.16
CA LYS A 13 -13.44 10.35 0.84
C LYS A 13 -12.09 9.61 0.72
N SER A 14 -10.99 10.32 0.98
CA SER A 14 -9.64 9.76 0.90
C SER A 14 -9.42 8.64 1.91
N TYR A 15 -10.00 8.75 3.10
CA TYR A 15 -9.96 7.70 4.12
C TYR A 15 -10.67 6.42 3.67
N VAL A 16 -11.87 6.54 3.09
CA VAL A 16 -12.58 5.38 2.53
C VAL A 16 -11.77 4.74 1.41
N ASN A 17 -11.26 5.54 0.47
CA ASN A 17 -10.42 5.04 -0.62
C ASN A 17 -9.19 4.29 -0.09
N LEU A 18 -8.48 4.86 0.90
CA LEU A 18 -7.31 4.23 1.51
C LEU A 18 -7.68 2.90 2.17
N ASN A 19 -8.78 2.88 2.92
CA ASN A 19 -9.23 1.68 3.63
C ASN A 19 -9.63 0.56 2.64
N ASP A 20 -10.31 0.90 1.55
CA ASP A 20 -10.72 -0.06 0.51
C ASP A 20 -9.50 -0.66 -0.20
N GLU A 21 -8.48 0.17 -0.50
CA GLU A 21 -7.24 -0.31 -1.11
C GLU A 21 -6.43 -1.19 -0.14
N ILE A 22 -6.31 -0.80 1.13
CA ILE A 22 -5.67 -1.65 2.15
C ILE A 22 -6.39 -2.98 2.31
N TYR A 23 -7.72 -2.99 2.26
CA TYR A 23 -8.51 -4.22 2.28
C TYR A 23 -8.23 -5.08 1.04
N SER A 24 -8.25 -4.50 -0.16
CA SER A 24 -7.94 -5.22 -1.40
C SER A 24 -6.51 -5.76 -1.42
N LEU A 25 -5.55 -5.04 -0.84
CA LEU A 25 -4.16 -5.48 -0.76
C LEU A 25 -3.98 -6.56 0.29
N ARG A 26 -4.75 -6.55 1.39
CA ARG A 26 -4.73 -7.60 2.41
C ARG A 26 -5.12 -8.96 1.83
N GLU A 27 -6.09 -8.99 0.91
CA GLU A 27 -6.49 -10.21 0.23
C GLU A 27 -5.35 -10.77 -0.65
N ILE A 28 -4.81 -9.96 -1.58
CA ILE A 28 -3.78 -10.44 -2.52
C ILE A 28 -2.49 -10.82 -1.79
N THR A 29 -2.06 -10.03 -0.81
CA THR A 29 -0.85 -10.33 -0.02
C THR A 29 -1.04 -11.53 0.90
N GLY A 30 -2.27 -11.80 1.35
CA GLY A 30 -2.61 -13.04 2.05
C GLY A 30 -2.38 -14.27 1.19
N ILE A 31 -2.80 -14.24 -0.08
CA ILE A 31 -2.55 -15.32 -1.04
C ILE A 31 -1.06 -15.45 -1.33
N MET A 32 -0.35 -14.33 -1.54
CA MET A 32 1.10 -14.34 -1.75
C MET A 32 1.82 -15.00 -0.58
N ARG A 33 1.46 -14.64 0.66
CA ARG A 33 2.04 -15.22 1.88
C ARG A 33 1.78 -16.73 1.98
N GLN A 34 0.57 -17.19 1.68
CA GLN A 34 0.24 -18.62 1.68
C GLN A 34 1.08 -19.39 0.66
N ASN A 35 1.18 -18.87 -0.57
CA ASN A 35 1.99 -19.48 -1.62
C ASN A 35 3.48 -19.52 -1.25
N ILE A 36 4.01 -18.45 -0.65
CA ILE A 36 5.38 -18.40 -0.12
C ILE A 36 5.59 -19.48 0.96
N GLN A 37 4.69 -19.57 1.94
CA GLN A 37 4.77 -20.56 3.02
C GLN A 37 4.72 -22.01 2.52
N ASN A 38 3.96 -22.25 1.46
CA ASN A 38 3.78 -23.58 0.87
C ASN A 38 4.77 -23.90 -0.25
N ASN A 39 5.76 -23.02 -0.52
CA ASN A 39 6.70 -23.13 -1.64
C ASN A 39 6.01 -23.31 -3.01
N ILE A 40 4.86 -22.64 -3.20
CA ILE A 40 4.11 -22.66 -4.45
C ILE A 40 4.61 -21.52 -5.33
N THR A 41 5.05 -21.85 -6.55
CA THR A 41 5.47 -20.87 -7.56
C THR A 41 4.29 -20.01 -8.01
N PHE A 42 4.54 -18.72 -8.23
CA PHE A 42 3.52 -17.82 -8.78
C PHE A 42 3.32 -18.08 -10.28
N THR A 43 2.06 -18.17 -10.69
CA THR A 43 1.70 -18.23 -12.11
C THR A 43 1.77 -16.83 -12.73
N ASP A 44 1.98 -16.76 -14.05
CA ASP A 44 2.02 -15.48 -14.78
C ASP A 44 0.71 -14.68 -14.62
N ASP A 45 -0.43 -15.37 -14.59
CA ASP A 45 -1.74 -14.76 -14.32
C ASP A 45 -1.79 -14.12 -12.92
N PHE A 46 -1.26 -14.82 -11.91
CA PHE A 46 -1.21 -14.29 -10.55
C PHE A 46 -0.25 -13.10 -10.43
N ILE A 47 0.92 -13.18 -11.07
CA ILE A 47 1.89 -12.07 -11.15
C ILE A 47 1.24 -10.84 -11.79
N THR A 48 0.50 -11.03 -12.88
CA THR A 48 -0.24 -9.96 -13.57
C THR A 48 -1.30 -9.36 -12.63
N LYS A 49 -2.05 -10.20 -11.93
CA LYS A 49 -3.06 -9.75 -10.95
C LYS A 49 -2.45 -8.92 -9.82
N ILE A 50 -1.31 -9.35 -9.27
CA ILE A 50 -0.56 -8.60 -8.25
C ILE A 50 -0.14 -7.24 -8.80
N ASN A 51 0.46 -7.20 -10.00
CA ASN A 51 0.93 -5.98 -10.63
C ASN A 51 -0.23 -4.98 -10.83
N VAL A 52 -1.35 -5.41 -11.41
CA VAL A 52 -2.54 -4.57 -11.63
C VAL A 52 -3.08 -4.02 -10.30
N LYS A 53 -3.14 -4.84 -9.25
CA LYS A 53 -3.58 -4.39 -7.93
C LYS A 53 -2.62 -3.38 -7.33
N ALA A 54 -1.32 -3.65 -7.37
CA ALA A 54 -0.30 -2.75 -6.85
C ALA A 54 -0.31 -1.39 -7.58
N LEU A 55 -0.46 -1.38 -8.91
CA LEU A 55 -0.60 -0.17 -9.71
C LEU A 55 -1.82 0.66 -9.30
N LYS A 56 -2.99 0.02 -9.18
CA LYS A 56 -4.22 0.71 -8.78
C LYS A 56 -4.08 1.35 -7.40
N SER A 57 -3.60 0.59 -6.42
CA SER A 57 -3.45 1.09 -5.06
C SER A 57 -2.40 2.21 -4.98
N LYS A 58 -1.32 2.13 -5.77
CA LYS A 58 -0.30 3.17 -5.84
C LYS A 58 -0.90 4.50 -6.31
N ILE A 59 -1.71 4.49 -7.37
CA ILE A 59 -2.37 5.72 -7.88
C ILE A 59 -3.18 6.41 -6.77
N ILE A 60 -3.98 5.64 -6.04
CA ILE A 60 -4.82 6.18 -4.97
C ILE A 60 -3.96 6.73 -3.81
N ILE A 61 -2.89 6.02 -3.43
CA ILE A 61 -2.00 6.48 -2.36
C ILE A 61 -1.21 7.72 -2.79
N ASP A 62 -0.75 7.79 -4.04
CA ASP A 62 -0.10 8.98 -4.61
C ASP A 62 -1.01 10.21 -4.54
N GLU A 63 -2.30 10.08 -4.87
CA GLU A 63 -3.27 11.17 -4.73
C GLU A 63 -3.37 11.68 -3.28
N ILE A 64 -3.36 10.77 -2.31
CA ILE A 64 -3.42 11.13 -0.88
C ILE A 64 -2.12 11.78 -0.41
N VAL A 65 -0.97 11.23 -0.81
CA VAL A 65 0.36 11.80 -0.51
C VAL A 65 0.44 13.23 -1.04
N ASN A 66 0.07 13.43 -2.31
CA ASN A 66 0.04 14.75 -2.94
C ASN A 66 -0.89 15.73 -2.22
N GLY A 67 -2.05 15.26 -1.73
CA GLY A 67 -2.97 16.12 -0.98
C GLY A 67 -2.44 16.55 0.39
N ILE A 68 -1.67 15.68 1.07
CA ILE A 68 -1.01 16.03 2.34
C ILE A 68 0.13 17.03 2.09
N GLU A 69 0.95 16.80 1.06
CA GLU A 69 2.11 17.65 0.75
C GLU A 69 1.73 19.06 0.28
N ASN A 70 0.63 19.19 -0.46
CA ASN A 70 0.13 20.48 -0.92
C ASN A 70 -0.81 21.17 0.07
N ASP A 71 -0.94 20.64 1.30
CA ASP A 71 -1.85 21.12 2.33
C ASP A 71 -3.30 21.35 1.84
N SER A 72 -3.74 20.56 0.85
CA SER A 72 -5.11 20.65 0.33
C SER A 72 -6.13 20.00 1.28
N PHE A 73 -5.65 19.25 2.29
CA PHE A 73 -6.46 18.73 3.39
C PHE A 73 -6.45 19.62 4.64
N ILE A 74 -7.04 19.16 5.74
CA ILE A 74 -7.32 19.99 6.92
C ILE A 74 -6.03 20.61 7.51
N PRO A 75 -5.97 21.95 7.68
CA PRO A 75 -4.86 22.62 8.35
C PRO A 75 -4.71 22.21 9.82
N GLY A 76 -3.47 22.12 10.31
CA GLY A 76 -3.14 21.66 11.67
C GLY A 76 -2.62 20.21 11.70
N TYR A 77 -2.41 19.66 12.91
CA TYR A 77 -1.92 18.29 13.13
C TYR A 77 -0.54 17.97 12.50
N ALA A 78 0.40 18.93 12.51
CA ALA A 78 1.71 18.81 11.84
C ALA A 78 2.42 17.46 12.10
N ASN A 79 2.58 17.05 13.37
CA ASN A 79 3.24 15.79 13.70
C ASN A 79 2.50 14.56 13.14
N SER A 80 1.17 14.53 13.26
CA SER A 80 0.35 13.42 12.76
C SER A 80 0.34 13.37 11.23
N LYS A 81 0.35 14.53 10.56
CA LYS A 81 0.51 14.64 9.11
C LYS A 81 1.86 14.06 8.67
N SER A 82 2.96 14.47 9.30
CA SER A 82 4.29 13.97 8.99
C SER A 82 4.40 12.46 9.18
N TYR A 83 3.82 11.93 10.26
CA TYR A 83 3.78 10.48 10.50
C TYR A 83 2.96 9.75 9.43
N LEU A 84 1.75 10.23 9.12
CA LEU A 84 0.90 9.63 8.09
C LEU A 84 1.57 9.66 6.72
N LEU A 85 2.18 10.78 6.36
CA LEU A 85 2.91 10.96 5.11
C LEU A 85 4.06 9.96 5.00
N ASN A 86 4.83 9.78 6.07
CA ASN A 86 5.92 8.80 6.09
C ASN A 86 5.39 7.36 5.94
N TYR A 87 4.29 7.03 6.63
CA TYR A 87 3.63 5.74 6.49
C TYR A 87 3.19 5.48 5.03
N LEU A 88 2.52 6.46 4.39
CA LEU A 88 2.06 6.32 3.01
C LEU A 88 3.22 6.28 2.00
N ARG A 89 4.31 7.00 2.25
CA ARG A 89 5.53 6.91 1.41
C ARG A 89 6.20 5.54 1.50
N ASN A 90 6.28 4.95 2.68
CA ASN A 90 6.78 3.58 2.85
C ASN A 90 5.86 2.57 2.15
N PHE A 91 4.55 2.81 2.20
CA PHE A 91 3.56 2.01 1.50
C PHE A 91 3.76 2.07 -0.02
N ASN A 92 3.94 3.28 -0.57
CA ASN A 92 4.26 3.49 -1.98
C ASN A 92 5.56 2.82 -2.41
N SER A 93 6.63 2.94 -1.61
CA SER A 93 7.90 2.28 -1.91
C SER A 93 7.74 0.75 -2.00
N SER A 94 6.88 0.18 -1.15
CA SER A 94 6.57 -1.25 -1.19
C SER A 94 5.80 -1.64 -2.46
N LEU A 95 4.82 -0.83 -2.85
CA LEU A 95 4.06 -1.04 -4.09
C LEU A 95 4.96 -0.90 -5.33
N GLU A 96 5.85 0.10 -5.36
CA GLU A 96 6.82 0.31 -6.45
C GLU A 96 7.75 -0.89 -6.62
N GLY A 97 8.25 -1.45 -5.51
CA GLY A 97 9.04 -2.66 -5.55
C GLY A 97 8.26 -3.84 -6.14
N ILE A 98 7.02 -4.06 -5.70
CA ILE A 98 6.15 -5.11 -6.27
C ILE A 98 5.95 -4.90 -7.77
N ILE A 99 5.63 -3.68 -8.21
CA ILE A 99 5.43 -3.36 -9.63
C ILE A 99 6.71 -3.62 -10.43
N LYS A 100 7.86 -3.19 -9.92
CA LYS A 100 9.17 -3.33 -10.57
C LYS A 100 9.60 -4.79 -10.72
N PHE A 101 9.33 -5.64 -9.72
CA PHE A 101 9.82 -7.02 -9.66
C PHE A 101 8.78 -8.07 -10.05
N THR A 102 7.61 -7.63 -10.52
CA THR A 102 6.66 -8.49 -11.25
C THR A 102 6.96 -8.54 -12.74
N ASN A 103 7.73 -7.58 -13.29
CA ASN A 103 8.17 -7.60 -14.69
C ASN A 103 9.45 -6.75 -14.92
N PRO A 104 10.66 -7.35 -15.09
CA PRO A 104 10.92 -8.80 -15.09
C PRO A 104 10.69 -9.40 -13.71
N PHE A 105 10.25 -10.66 -13.68
CA PHE A 105 9.95 -11.35 -12.43
C PHE A 105 11.22 -11.62 -11.61
N ASN A 106 11.24 -11.18 -10.36
CA ASN A 106 12.27 -11.50 -9.39
C ASN A 106 11.61 -11.91 -8.06
N TYR A 107 11.71 -13.19 -7.72
CA TYR A 107 11.04 -13.77 -6.56
C TYR A 107 11.53 -13.19 -5.23
N ASP A 108 12.84 -13.08 -5.04
CA ASP A 108 13.45 -12.65 -3.78
C ASP A 108 13.11 -11.19 -3.46
N GLU A 109 13.21 -10.31 -4.47
CA GLU A 109 12.82 -8.92 -4.31
C GLU A 109 11.30 -8.80 -4.11
N LEU A 110 10.50 -9.53 -4.89
CA LEU A 110 9.04 -9.51 -4.71
C LEU A 110 8.64 -9.92 -3.28
N LEU A 111 9.28 -10.94 -2.71
CA LEU A 111 9.04 -11.40 -1.35
C LEU A 111 9.37 -10.31 -0.31
N LYS A 112 10.51 -9.64 -0.46
CA LYS A 112 10.93 -8.54 0.43
C LYS A 112 9.90 -7.39 0.46
N TYR A 113 9.47 -6.93 -0.72
CA TYR A 113 8.49 -5.85 -0.81
C TYR A 113 7.09 -6.27 -0.37
N THR A 114 6.72 -7.53 -0.60
CA THR A 114 5.45 -8.11 -0.13
C THR A 114 5.41 -8.17 1.40
N ASN A 115 6.49 -8.62 2.05
CA ASN A 115 6.56 -8.65 3.51
C ASN A 115 6.48 -7.23 4.10
N SER A 116 7.21 -6.28 3.51
CA SER A 116 7.16 -4.87 3.91
C SER A 116 5.74 -4.30 3.79
N LEU A 117 5.04 -4.63 2.70
CA LEU A 117 3.65 -4.22 2.49
C LEU A 117 2.70 -4.85 3.52
N ILE A 118 2.87 -6.14 3.84
CA ILE A 118 2.07 -6.85 4.86
C ILE A 118 2.22 -6.18 6.22
N ASP A 119 3.45 -5.84 6.62
CA ASP A 119 3.72 -5.18 7.90
C ASP A 119 2.99 -3.82 7.99
N LEU A 120 3.00 -3.05 6.90
CA LEU A 120 2.29 -1.77 6.82
C LEU A 120 0.76 -1.96 6.88
N ILE A 121 0.21 -2.97 6.19
CA ILE A 121 -1.22 -3.30 6.23
C ILE A 121 -1.68 -3.70 7.63
N LEU A 122 -0.81 -4.34 8.43
CA LEU A 122 -1.10 -4.73 9.81
C LEU A 122 -1.03 -3.55 10.78
N LEU A 123 -0.25 -2.50 10.46
CA LEU A 123 -0.13 -1.28 11.26
C LEU A 123 -1.34 -0.33 11.12
N PHE A 124 -2.19 -0.54 10.11
CA PHE A 124 -3.39 0.26 9.80
C PHE A 124 -4.68 -0.24 10.47
#